data_AF-A0A1G2EFT4-F1
#
_entry.id   AF-A0A1G2EFT4-F1
#
_cell.length_a   1.000
_cell.length_b   1.000
_cell.length_c   1.000
_cell.angle_alpha   90.00
_cell.angle_beta   90.00
_cell.angle_gamma   90.00
#
_symmetry.space_group_name_H-M   'P 1'
#
loop_
_entity.id
_entity.type
_entity.pdbx_description
1 polymer ?
#
loop_
_entity_poly.entity_id
_entity_poly.type
_entity_poly.pdbx_seq_one_letter_code
_entity_poly.pdbx_strand_id
1 'polypeptide(L)'
;MRQLKELCDIKPRQDWVILAKNRILAEPTEALAKADKPGLLSFFPLFRYKLAFAPIISVLVVIGLFGFTQKTVPGDTLFSVKKMTETAQVAFTSNIEKPKTQLKLANKRLDELSRIAQANQVRSLDPAIKEFQTSMAQAVQDLVAMNTSVTSSDALILQEIAIETQKLEENKQKIETVLGVVIGDTGALENALAKLVERELKDLEERSLTEQQSQFFEEARLAYLEGDYLEALVKILLLSNQ
;
A
#
# COMPACT_ATOMS: atom_id res chain seq x y z
N MET A 1 9.50 -53.32 73.31
CA MET A 1 8.49 -53.41 72.22
C MET A 1 7.03 -53.22 72.66
N ARG A 2 6.67 -53.20 73.96
CA ARG A 2 5.27 -52.98 74.40
C ARG A 2 4.76 -51.53 74.23
N GLN A 3 5.63 -50.54 74.46
CA GLN A 3 5.27 -49.11 74.44
C GLN A 3 4.90 -48.54 73.05
N LEU A 4 5.29 -49.21 71.96
CA LEU A 4 4.94 -48.79 70.60
C LEU A 4 3.52 -49.18 70.19
N LYS A 5 2.94 -50.24 70.79
CA LYS A 5 1.56 -50.65 70.49
C LYS A 5 0.53 -49.74 71.14
N GLU A 6 0.86 -49.09 72.25
CA GLU A 6 -0.03 -48.14 72.95
C GLU A 6 -0.22 -46.83 72.17
N LEU A 7 0.72 -46.46 71.29
CA LEU A 7 0.60 -45.25 70.46
C LEU A 7 -0.40 -45.40 69.30
N CYS A 8 -0.76 -46.62 68.90
CA CYS A 8 -1.74 -46.87 67.84
C CYS A 8 -3.19 -46.64 68.30
N ASP A 9 -3.46 -46.68 69.59
CA ASP A 9 -4.81 -46.47 70.15
C ASP A 9 -5.10 -45.00 70.51
N ILE A 10 -4.13 -44.09 70.29
CA ILE A 10 -4.32 -42.67 70.54
C ILE A 10 -5.14 -42.07 69.40
N LYS A 11 -6.44 -41.88 69.65
CA LYS A 11 -7.30 -41.10 68.74
C LYS A 11 -6.80 -39.66 68.64
N PRO A 12 -6.62 -39.11 67.44
CA PRO A 12 -6.24 -37.71 67.28
C PRO A 12 -7.32 -36.81 67.86
N ARG A 13 -6.91 -35.77 68.59
CA ARG A 13 -7.84 -34.77 69.14
C ARG A 13 -8.54 -34.07 67.98
N GLN A 14 -9.87 -33.92 68.07
CA GLN A 14 -10.68 -33.36 66.99
C GLN A 14 -10.19 -31.98 66.54
N ASP A 15 -9.71 -31.15 67.46
CA ASP A 15 -9.17 -29.82 67.16
C ASP A 15 -7.97 -29.87 66.19
N TRP A 16 -7.10 -30.87 66.35
CA TRP A 16 -5.95 -31.05 65.46
C TRP A 16 -6.39 -31.54 64.07
N VAL A 17 -7.39 -32.41 64.01
CA VAL A 17 -7.94 -32.90 62.73
C VAL A 17 -8.64 -31.76 61.98
N ILE A 18 -9.37 -30.89 62.67
CA ILE A 18 -10.03 -29.71 62.09
C ILE A 18 -8.98 -28.71 61.60
N LEU A 19 -7.92 -28.45 62.37
CA LEU A 19 -6.80 -27.60 61.93
C LEU A 19 -6.07 -28.17 60.70
N ALA A 20 -5.80 -29.47 60.67
CA ALA A 20 -5.16 -30.12 59.53
C ALA A 20 -6.07 -30.10 58.30
N LYS A 21 -7.37 -30.37 58.47
CA LYS A 21 -8.38 -30.27 57.42
C LYS A 21 -8.49 -28.85 56.89
N ASN A 22 -8.50 -27.84 57.75
CA ASN A 22 -8.52 -26.44 57.35
C ASN A 22 -7.22 -26.01 56.66
N ARG A 23 -6.06 -26.61 56.97
CA ARG A 23 -4.80 -26.35 56.26
C ARG A 23 -4.69 -27.05 54.90
N ILE A 24 -5.32 -28.22 54.74
CA ILE A 24 -5.27 -29.02 53.52
C ILE A 24 -6.38 -28.61 52.55
N LEU A 25 -7.56 -28.24 53.07
CA LEU A 25 -8.73 -27.81 52.31
C LEU A 25 -8.91 -26.29 52.22
N ALA A 26 -8.11 -25.49 52.95
CA ALA A 26 -7.93 -24.11 52.53
C ALA A 26 -7.21 -24.16 51.19
N GLU A 27 -7.99 -24.02 50.12
CA GLU A 27 -7.47 -23.49 48.87
C GLU A 27 -6.68 -22.20 49.19
N PRO A 28 -5.61 -21.89 48.45
CA PRO A 28 -4.82 -20.68 48.65
C PRO A 28 -5.62 -19.46 48.16
N THR A 29 -6.76 -19.16 48.77
CA THR A 29 -7.71 -18.15 48.28
C THR A 29 -7.54 -16.77 48.89
N GLU A 30 -6.62 -16.56 49.85
CA GLU A 30 -6.40 -15.20 50.40
C GLU A 30 -4.93 -14.78 50.57
N ALA A 31 -3.95 -15.64 50.28
CA ALA A 31 -2.54 -15.23 50.23
C ALA A 31 -2.06 -14.83 48.81
N LEU A 32 -2.91 -14.95 47.79
CA LEU A 32 -2.62 -14.61 46.39
C LEU A 32 -3.48 -13.46 45.84
N ALA A 33 -4.17 -12.71 46.70
CA ALA A 33 -4.93 -11.50 46.30
C ALA A 33 -4.05 -10.25 46.07
N LYS A 34 -2.73 -10.43 45.93
CA LYS A 34 -1.80 -9.43 45.37
C LYS A 34 -0.88 -10.03 44.31
N ALA A 35 -1.31 -11.10 43.63
CA ALA A 35 -0.70 -11.48 42.37
C ALA A 35 -1.24 -10.52 41.30
N ASP A 36 -0.61 -9.36 41.22
CA ASP A 36 -0.67 -8.48 40.07
C ASP A 36 -0.40 -9.36 38.85
N LYS A 37 -1.45 -9.72 38.10
CA LYS A 37 -1.33 -10.64 36.97
C LYS A 37 -0.31 -9.98 36.04
N PRO A 38 0.85 -10.60 35.81
CA PRO A 38 1.87 -9.98 34.99
C PRO A 38 1.29 -10.02 33.57
N GLY A 39 0.66 -8.93 33.16
CA GLY A 39 0.07 -8.79 31.82
C GLY A 39 1.13 -9.09 30.78
N LEU A 40 0.73 -9.31 29.52
CA LEU A 40 1.65 -9.60 28.40
C LEU A 40 2.89 -8.68 28.30
N LEU A 41 2.83 -7.49 28.93
CA LEU A 41 3.90 -6.49 29.03
C LEU A 41 4.99 -6.78 30.08
N SER A 42 4.76 -7.73 30.99
CA SER A 42 5.67 -8.10 32.09
C SER A 42 6.86 -8.97 31.64
N PHE A 43 6.73 -9.67 30.51
CA PHE A 43 7.77 -10.51 29.92
C PHE A 43 8.87 -9.70 29.22
N PHE A 44 8.68 -8.39 29.03
CA PHE A 44 9.64 -7.50 28.40
C PHE A 44 10.27 -6.57 29.45
N PRO A 45 11.46 -6.89 30.00
CA PRO A 45 12.15 -6.05 31.00
C PRO A 45 12.51 -4.65 30.47
N LEU A 46 12.39 -4.42 29.17
CA LEU A 46 12.52 -3.12 28.51
C LEU A 46 11.42 -2.12 28.91
N PHE A 47 10.24 -2.56 29.36
CA PHE A 47 9.15 -1.67 29.77
C PHE A 47 9.34 -1.03 31.15
N ARG A 48 10.41 -1.39 31.90
CA ARG A 48 10.76 -0.74 33.19
C ARG A 48 11.46 0.60 33.02
N TYR A 49 12.04 0.85 31.86
CA TYR A 49 12.60 2.17 31.52
C TYR A 49 11.46 3.07 31.10
N LYS A 50 10.89 3.77 32.09
CA LYS A 50 9.99 4.92 32.08
C LYS A 50 9.37 5.27 30.72
N LEU A 51 8.04 5.47 30.73
CA LEU A 51 7.20 6.07 29.67
C LEU A 51 7.87 7.19 28.82
N ALA A 52 8.90 7.85 29.33
CA ALA A 52 9.81 8.77 28.63
C ALA A 52 10.37 8.23 27.29
N PHE A 53 10.59 6.92 27.13
CA PHE A 53 11.04 6.35 25.86
C PHE A 53 9.89 5.82 24.98
N ALA A 54 8.64 5.83 25.46
CA ALA A 54 7.48 5.44 24.67
C ALA A 54 7.37 6.17 23.31
N PRO A 55 7.62 7.50 23.19
CA PRO A 55 7.60 8.15 21.89
C PRO A 55 8.74 7.67 20.98
N ILE A 56 9.94 7.45 21.52
CA ILE A 56 11.11 7.01 20.74
C ILE A 56 10.93 5.55 20.26
N ILE A 57 10.45 4.66 21.14
CA ILE A 57 10.14 3.28 20.81
C ILE A 57 8.98 3.23 19.82
N SER A 58 7.95 4.07 19.99
CA SER A 58 6.85 4.20 19.03
C SER A 58 7.38 4.60 17.65
N VAL A 59 8.24 5.62 17.57
CA VAL A 59 8.87 6.04 16.32
C VAL A 59 9.74 4.93 15.73
N LEU A 60 10.53 4.21 16.53
CA LEU A 60 11.36 3.09 16.05
C LEU A 60 10.53 1.89 15.58
N VAL A 61 9.43 1.56 16.24
CA VAL A 61 8.51 0.51 15.80
C VAL A 61 7.84 0.92 14.49
N VAL A 62 7.42 2.18 14.38
CA VAL A 62 6.86 2.74 13.15
C VAL A 62 7.91 2.66 12.02
N ILE A 63 9.13 3.17 12.22
CA ILE A 63 10.23 3.13 11.23
C ILE A 63 10.61 1.68 10.86
N GLY A 64 10.70 0.79 11.84
CA GLY A 64 11.03 -0.62 11.63
C GLY A 64 9.98 -1.36 10.80
N LEU A 65 8.70 -1.10 11.04
CA LEU A 65 7.60 -1.63 10.24
C LEU A 65 7.59 -1.04 8.82
N PHE A 66 7.94 0.24 8.66
CA PHE A 66 8.01 0.88 7.35
C PHE A 66 9.08 0.27 6.43
N GLY A 67 10.25 -0.10 6.96
CA GLY A 67 11.32 -0.70 6.14
C GLY A 67 10.96 -2.07 5.55
N PHE A 68 10.28 -2.92 6.31
CA PHE A 68 9.88 -4.27 5.86
C PHE A 68 8.67 -4.25 4.94
N THR A 69 7.71 -3.34 5.15
CA THR A 69 6.49 -3.27 4.34
C THR A 69 6.72 -2.77 2.93
N GLN A 70 7.82 -2.05 2.63
CA GLN A 70 8.09 -1.60 1.27
C GLN A 70 8.36 -2.74 0.28
N LYS A 71 8.91 -3.86 0.76
CA LYS A 71 9.26 -5.03 -0.06
C LYS A 71 8.13 -6.05 -0.21
N THR A 72 7.00 -5.87 0.48
CA THR A 72 5.89 -6.82 0.40
C THR A 72 5.20 -6.74 -0.95
N VAL A 73 4.75 -7.89 -1.42
CA VAL A 73 4.00 -8.03 -2.67
C VAL A 73 2.57 -8.49 -2.38
N PRO A 74 1.61 -8.29 -3.31
CA PRO A 74 0.27 -8.83 -3.17
C PRO A 74 0.28 -10.32 -2.83
N GLY A 75 -0.49 -10.72 -1.81
CA GLY A 75 -0.48 -12.08 -1.25
C GLY A 75 0.37 -12.25 0.01
N ASP A 76 1.27 -11.31 0.32
CA ASP A 76 2.00 -11.31 1.60
C ASP A 76 1.12 -10.84 2.76
N THR A 77 1.41 -11.33 3.98
CA THR A 77 0.65 -10.99 5.20
C THR A 77 0.64 -9.50 5.51
N LEU A 78 1.75 -8.81 5.27
CA LEU A 78 1.91 -7.38 5.54
C LEU A 78 1.55 -6.49 4.34
N PHE A 79 1.03 -7.07 3.24
CA PHE A 79 0.62 -6.29 2.08
C PHE A 79 -0.52 -5.33 2.38
N SER A 80 -1.47 -5.72 3.23
CA SER A 80 -2.58 -4.84 3.64
C SER A 80 -2.11 -3.54 4.26
N VAL A 81 -1.01 -3.57 5.03
CA VAL A 81 -0.42 -2.38 5.65
C VAL A 81 0.14 -1.45 4.56
N LYS A 82 0.90 -2.02 3.61
CA LYS A 82 1.42 -1.28 2.45
C LYS A 82 0.28 -0.63 1.65
N LYS A 83 -0.75 -1.41 1.30
CA LYS A 83 -1.92 -0.92 0.56
C LYS A 83 -2.63 0.22 1.27
N MET A 84 -2.79 0.15 2.60
CA MET A 84 -3.37 1.25 3.38
C MET A 84 -2.55 2.53 3.26
N THR A 85 -1.21 2.44 3.36
CA THR A 85 -0.35 3.63 3.24
C THR A 85 -0.38 4.24 1.84
N GLU A 86 -0.39 3.42 0.80
CA GLU A 86 -0.50 3.87 -0.60
C GLU A 86 -1.87 4.49 -0.89
N THR A 87 -2.94 3.89 -0.38
CA THR A 87 -4.31 4.43 -0.52
C THR A 87 -4.44 5.77 0.21
N ALA A 88 -3.86 5.90 1.41
CA ALA A 88 -3.82 7.16 2.12
C ALA A 88 -3.07 8.23 1.32
N GLN A 89 -1.91 7.89 0.74
CA GLN A 89 -1.15 8.82 -0.12
C GLN A 89 -2.00 9.35 -1.27
N VAL A 90 -2.73 8.49 -1.97
CA VAL A 90 -3.66 8.90 -3.04
C VAL A 90 -4.78 9.79 -2.49
N ALA A 91 -5.39 9.43 -1.36
CA ALA A 91 -6.52 10.16 -0.78
C ALA A 91 -6.14 11.60 -0.38
N PHE A 92 -4.91 11.81 0.10
CA PHE A 92 -4.38 13.12 0.46
C PHE A 92 -3.68 13.86 -0.68
N THR A 93 -3.58 13.26 -1.87
CA THR A 93 -3.07 13.92 -3.09
C THR A 93 -4.15 14.87 -3.64
N SER A 94 -3.72 15.99 -4.21
CA SER A 94 -4.60 16.95 -4.88
C SER A 94 -5.32 16.28 -6.07
N ASN A 95 -6.56 16.70 -6.39
CA ASN A 95 -7.34 16.09 -7.47
C ASN A 95 -6.62 16.08 -8.82
N ILE A 96 -5.76 17.08 -9.02
CA ILE A 96 -4.99 17.26 -10.25
C ILE A 96 -3.79 16.32 -10.35
N GLU A 97 -3.17 15.97 -9.22
CA GLU A 97 -2.04 15.03 -9.16
C GLU A 97 -2.49 13.57 -8.98
N LYS A 98 -3.74 13.32 -8.60
CA LYS A 98 -4.28 11.96 -8.42
C LYS A 98 -4.06 11.03 -9.62
N PRO A 99 -4.34 11.45 -10.88
CA PRO A 99 -4.12 10.58 -12.04
C PRO A 99 -2.65 10.13 -12.14
N LYS A 100 -1.71 11.06 -11.95
CA LYS A 100 -0.28 10.76 -11.88
C LYS A 100 0.04 9.77 -10.76
N THR A 101 -0.44 10.02 -9.55
CA THR A 101 -0.13 9.15 -8.40
C THR A 101 -0.68 7.74 -8.60
N GLN A 102 -1.85 7.61 -9.23
CA GLN A 102 -2.43 6.31 -9.59
C GLN A 102 -1.64 5.61 -10.70
N LEU A 103 -1.18 6.32 -11.73
CA LEU A 103 -0.29 5.76 -12.76
C LEU A 103 1.04 5.28 -12.15
N LYS A 104 1.62 6.06 -11.24
CA LYS A 104 2.81 5.63 -10.45
C LYS A 104 2.54 4.36 -9.66
N LEU A 105 1.36 4.25 -9.06
CA LEU A 105 0.96 3.05 -8.34
C LEU A 105 0.79 1.85 -9.29
N ALA A 106 0.18 2.03 -10.46
CA ALA A 106 0.05 0.99 -11.48
C ALA A 106 1.43 0.52 -11.97
N ASN A 107 2.35 1.44 -12.27
CA ASN A 107 3.75 1.14 -12.57
C ASN A 107 4.42 0.31 -11.46
N LYS A 108 4.20 0.69 -10.20
CA LYS A 108 4.72 -0.05 -9.04
C LYS A 108 4.14 -1.47 -8.96
N ARG A 109 2.88 -1.69 -9.35
CA ARG A 109 2.30 -3.04 -9.42
C ARG A 109 2.92 -3.90 -10.52
N LEU A 110 3.30 -3.31 -11.66
CA LEU A 110 4.09 -4.02 -12.68
C LEU A 110 5.48 -4.40 -12.17
N ASP A 111 6.15 -3.53 -11.43
CA ASP A 111 7.43 -3.84 -10.79
C ASP A 111 7.29 -4.98 -9.76
N GLU A 112 6.20 -4.99 -8.99
CA GLU A 112 5.87 -6.08 -8.06
C GLU A 112 5.60 -7.39 -8.80
N LEU A 113 4.85 -7.37 -9.92
CA LEU A 113 4.66 -8.53 -10.79
C LEU A 113 5.98 -9.07 -11.33
N SER A 114 6.91 -8.20 -11.72
CA SER A 114 8.26 -8.59 -12.14
C SER A 114 8.98 -9.39 -11.05
N ARG A 115 8.93 -8.90 -9.82
CA ARG A 115 9.58 -9.54 -8.66
C ARG A 115 8.92 -10.87 -8.34
N ILE A 116 7.59 -10.93 -8.38
CA ILE A 116 6.83 -12.18 -8.17
C ILE A 116 7.21 -13.21 -9.22
N ALA A 117 7.30 -12.81 -10.50
CA ALA A 117 7.69 -13.66 -11.61
C ALA A 117 9.12 -14.20 -11.41
N GLN A 118 10.08 -13.32 -11.15
CA GLN A 118 11.48 -13.68 -10.90
C GLN A 118 11.65 -14.60 -9.68
N ALA A 119 10.84 -14.39 -8.63
CA ALA A 119 10.85 -15.19 -7.42
C ALA A 119 10.00 -16.48 -7.52
N ASN A 120 9.37 -16.75 -8.65
CA ASN A 120 8.45 -17.88 -8.87
C ASN A 120 7.33 -17.98 -7.82
N GLN A 121 6.84 -16.83 -7.34
CA GLN A 121 5.80 -16.75 -6.32
C GLN A 121 4.40 -16.88 -6.94
N VAL A 122 4.09 -18.04 -7.53
CA VAL A 122 2.86 -18.26 -8.31
C VAL A 122 1.58 -17.88 -7.55
N ARG A 123 1.53 -18.12 -6.22
CA ARG A 123 0.39 -17.77 -5.36
C ARG A 123 0.09 -16.26 -5.29
N SER A 124 1.08 -15.43 -5.61
CA SER A 124 1.00 -13.96 -5.57
C SER A 124 0.69 -13.36 -6.94
N LEU A 125 0.74 -14.13 -8.04
CA LEU A 125 0.50 -13.64 -9.40
C LEU A 125 -0.93 -13.11 -9.56
N ASP A 126 -1.95 -13.93 -9.33
CA ASP A 126 -3.35 -13.51 -9.53
C ASP A 126 -3.72 -12.30 -8.65
N PRO A 127 -3.39 -12.26 -7.34
CA PRO A 127 -3.58 -11.07 -6.53
C PRO A 127 -2.87 -9.84 -7.11
N ALA A 128 -1.65 -9.98 -7.61
CA ALA A 128 -0.90 -8.85 -8.13
C ALA A 128 -1.42 -8.32 -9.47
N ILE A 129 -1.88 -9.21 -10.36
CA ILE A 129 -2.57 -8.84 -11.60
C ILE A 129 -3.84 -8.05 -11.26
N LYS A 130 -4.60 -8.50 -10.27
CA LYS A 130 -5.82 -7.81 -9.83
C LYS A 130 -5.52 -6.43 -9.23
N GLU A 131 -4.47 -6.30 -8.43
CA GLU A 131 -4.06 -5.00 -7.88
C GLU A 131 -3.60 -4.05 -9.01
N PHE A 132 -2.86 -4.55 -10.01
CA PHE A 132 -2.51 -3.77 -11.20
C PHE A 132 -3.76 -3.26 -11.95
N GLN A 133 -4.69 -4.16 -12.29
CA GLN A 133 -5.94 -3.80 -12.97
C GLN A 133 -6.78 -2.80 -12.16
N THR A 134 -6.79 -2.93 -10.84
CA THR A 134 -7.49 -1.99 -9.95
C THR A 134 -6.84 -0.61 -9.99
N SER A 135 -5.51 -0.53 -9.87
CA SER A 135 -4.78 0.75 -9.96
C SER A 135 -4.96 1.39 -11.33
N MET A 136 -4.99 0.60 -12.41
CA MET A 136 -5.29 1.07 -13.75
C MET A 136 -6.68 1.67 -13.87
N ALA A 137 -7.72 0.96 -13.39
CA ALA A 137 -9.09 1.46 -13.42
C ALA A 137 -9.24 2.78 -12.65
N GLN A 138 -8.54 2.92 -11.52
CA GLN A 138 -8.53 4.16 -10.75
C GLN A 138 -7.79 5.29 -11.47
N ALA A 139 -6.66 5.00 -12.11
CA ALA A 139 -5.94 5.98 -12.93
C ALA A 139 -6.82 6.52 -14.06
N VAL A 140 -7.53 5.63 -14.75
CA VAL A 140 -8.50 5.99 -15.81
C VAL A 140 -9.60 6.88 -15.26
N GLN A 141 -10.20 6.50 -14.13
CA GLN A 141 -11.27 7.28 -13.50
C GLN A 141 -10.80 8.69 -13.13
N ASP A 142 -9.63 8.79 -12.48
CA ASP A 142 -9.07 10.07 -12.05
C ASP A 142 -8.67 10.92 -13.26
N LEU A 143 -8.13 10.33 -14.32
CA LEU A 143 -7.76 11.03 -15.56
C LEU A 143 -8.98 11.61 -16.27
N VAL A 144 -10.09 10.86 -16.33
CA VAL A 144 -11.35 11.36 -16.91
C VAL A 144 -11.96 12.47 -16.06
N ALA A 145 -11.82 12.40 -14.73
CA ALA A 145 -12.30 13.43 -13.80
C ALA A 145 -11.39 14.67 -13.72
N MET A 146 -10.16 14.56 -14.23
CA MET A 146 -9.18 15.64 -14.23
C MET A 146 -9.63 16.77 -15.16
N ASN A 147 -9.89 17.94 -14.59
CA ASN A 147 -10.18 19.15 -15.34
C ASN A 147 -8.96 20.08 -15.28
N THR A 148 -8.15 20.05 -16.33
CA THR A 148 -6.93 20.86 -16.46
C THR A 148 -6.79 21.40 -17.87
N SER A 149 -6.01 22.45 -18.04
CA SER A 149 -5.55 22.94 -19.35
C SER A 149 -4.02 23.02 -19.34
N VAL A 150 -3.42 22.67 -20.47
CA VAL A 150 -1.96 22.73 -20.72
C VAL A 150 -1.34 24.10 -20.47
N THR A 151 -2.14 25.17 -20.38
CA THR A 151 -1.63 26.53 -20.15
C THR A 151 -1.60 27.01 -18.69
N SER A 152 -1.89 26.12 -17.75
CA SER A 152 -1.80 26.38 -16.31
C SER A 152 -0.45 25.92 -15.75
N SER A 153 -0.15 26.19 -14.47
CA SER A 153 0.97 25.58 -13.72
C SER A 153 0.94 24.03 -13.70
N ASP A 154 -0.12 23.46 -14.25
CA ASP A 154 -0.45 22.06 -14.34
C ASP A 154 0.16 21.35 -15.56
N ALA A 155 0.80 22.10 -16.48
CA ALA A 155 1.54 21.54 -17.61
C ALA A 155 2.60 20.50 -17.17
N LEU A 156 3.26 20.77 -16.03
CA LEU A 156 4.21 19.82 -15.42
C LEU A 156 3.54 18.52 -15.00
N ILE A 157 2.29 18.57 -14.53
CA ILE A 157 1.54 17.38 -14.12
C ILE A 157 1.16 16.55 -15.35
N LEU A 158 0.72 17.20 -16.42
CA LEU A 158 0.42 16.53 -17.70
C LEU A 158 1.68 15.88 -18.31
N GLN A 159 2.84 16.53 -18.19
CA GLN A 159 4.12 15.95 -18.57
C GLN A 159 4.45 14.71 -17.72
N GLU A 160 4.28 14.79 -16.40
CA GLU A 160 4.48 13.64 -15.52
C GLU A 160 3.50 12.50 -15.83
N ILE A 161 2.26 12.79 -16.23
CA ILE A 161 1.28 11.79 -16.68
C ILE A 161 1.75 11.11 -17.97
N ALA A 162 2.22 11.87 -18.96
CA ALA A 162 2.75 11.31 -20.20
C ALA A 162 3.95 10.39 -19.93
N ILE A 163 4.89 10.83 -19.08
CA ILE A 163 6.08 10.04 -18.69
C ILE A 163 5.66 8.74 -17.97
N GLU A 164 4.76 8.82 -17.00
CA GLU A 164 4.32 7.63 -16.26
C GLU A 164 3.52 6.67 -17.15
N THR A 165 2.75 7.19 -18.11
CA THR A 165 2.03 6.38 -19.12
C THR A 165 3.01 5.66 -20.05
N GLN A 166 4.02 6.36 -20.55
CA GLN A 166 5.07 5.75 -21.39
C GLN A 166 5.77 4.61 -20.64
N LYS A 167 6.20 4.89 -19.40
CA LYS A 167 6.85 3.91 -18.53
C LYS A 167 5.95 2.70 -18.26
N LEU A 168 4.66 2.94 -18.10
CA LEU A 168 3.66 1.90 -17.87
C LEU A 168 3.58 0.94 -19.06
N GLU A 169 3.52 1.47 -20.29
CA GLU A 169 3.45 0.65 -21.49
C GLU A 169 4.72 -0.18 -21.68
N GLU A 170 5.90 0.44 -21.51
CA GLU A 170 7.18 -0.26 -21.56
C GLU A 170 7.28 -1.37 -20.50
N ASN A 171 6.87 -1.08 -19.27
CA ASN A 171 6.91 -2.04 -18.18
C ASN A 171 5.92 -3.17 -18.43
N LYS A 172 4.71 -2.87 -18.90
CA LYS A 172 3.70 -3.88 -19.23
C LYS A 172 4.22 -4.84 -20.28
N GLN A 173 4.76 -4.31 -21.38
CA GLN A 173 5.32 -5.13 -22.46
C GLN A 173 6.45 -6.05 -21.98
N LYS A 174 7.35 -5.53 -21.13
CA LYS A 174 8.44 -6.34 -20.51
C LYS A 174 7.88 -7.48 -19.68
N ILE A 175 6.87 -7.22 -18.84
CA ILE A 175 6.30 -8.24 -17.94
C ILE A 175 5.47 -9.27 -18.72
N GLU A 176 4.70 -8.85 -19.72
CA GLU A 176 3.95 -9.76 -20.58
C GLU A 176 4.89 -10.71 -21.33
N THR A 177 6.05 -10.21 -21.78
CA THR A 177 7.11 -11.03 -22.38
C THR A 177 7.68 -12.04 -21.39
N VAL A 178 7.90 -11.64 -20.13
CA VAL A 178 8.45 -12.53 -19.08
C VAL A 178 7.43 -13.59 -18.65
N LEU A 179 6.16 -13.22 -18.48
CA LEU A 179 5.10 -14.12 -18.04
C LEU A 179 4.51 -14.96 -19.17
N GLY A 180 4.71 -14.58 -20.43
CA GLY A 180 4.10 -15.23 -21.59
C GLY A 180 2.57 -15.09 -21.63
N VAL A 181 2.03 -14.07 -20.98
CA VAL A 181 0.58 -13.81 -20.90
C VAL A 181 0.30 -12.32 -20.99
N VAL A 182 -0.84 -11.94 -21.56
CA VAL A 182 -1.33 -10.56 -21.59
C VAL A 182 -1.93 -10.22 -20.23
N ILE A 183 -1.50 -9.10 -19.63
CA ILE A 183 -1.86 -8.70 -18.27
C ILE A 183 -2.76 -7.49 -18.34
N GLY A 184 -4.03 -7.75 -18.66
CA GLY A 184 -5.06 -6.72 -18.75
C GLY A 184 -4.98 -5.85 -20.02
N ASP A 185 -6.08 -5.13 -20.25
CA ASP A 185 -6.25 -4.22 -21.38
C ASP A 185 -6.02 -2.77 -20.95
N THR A 186 -5.20 -2.05 -21.72
CA THR A 186 -4.91 -0.62 -21.54
C THR A 186 -5.84 0.27 -22.38
N GLY A 187 -6.74 -0.30 -23.19
CA GLY A 187 -7.66 0.47 -24.04
C GLY A 187 -8.56 1.45 -23.28
N ALA A 188 -8.89 1.18 -22.01
CA ALA A 188 -9.59 2.15 -21.17
C ALA A 188 -8.74 3.40 -20.84
N LEU A 189 -7.43 3.22 -20.69
CA LEU A 189 -6.47 4.31 -20.51
C LEU A 189 -6.27 5.09 -21.81
N GLU A 190 -6.14 4.40 -22.94
CA GLU A 190 -6.06 5.03 -24.26
C GLU A 190 -7.30 5.91 -24.52
N ASN A 191 -8.50 5.40 -24.25
CA ASN A 191 -9.74 6.17 -24.38
C ASN A 191 -9.79 7.39 -23.44
N ALA A 192 -9.23 7.28 -22.23
CA ALA A 192 -9.15 8.40 -21.31
C ALA A 192 -8.14 9.46 -21.77
N LEU A 193 -6.99 9.03 -22.30
CA LEU A 193 -6.00 9.91 -22.95
C LEU A 193 -6.57 10.58 -24.18
N ALA A 194 -7.35 9.86 -25.01
CA ALA A 194 -8.01 10.43 -26.17
C ALA A 194 -8.91 11.61 -25.78
N LYS A 195 -9.73 11.46 -24.73
CA LYS A 195 -10.59 12.56 -24.23
C LYS A 195 -9.80 13.73 -23.67
N LEU A 196 -8.69 13.46 -22.99
CA LEU A 196 -7.78 14.48 -22.50
C LEU A 196 -7.20 15.28 -23.66
N VAL A 197 -6.59 14.59 -24.63
CA VAL A 197 -5.98 15.19 -25.81
C VAL A 197 -6.99 15.97 -26.64
N GLU A 198 -8.17 15.42 -26.88
CA GLU A 198 -9.25 16.09 -27.63
C GLU A 198 -9.62 17.42 -26.98
N ARG A 199 -9.73 17.46 -25.64
CA ARG A 199 -10.00 18.69 -24.91
C ARG A 199 -8.87 19.71 -25.08
N GLU A 200 -7.62 19.29 -24.95
CA GLU A 200 -6.47 20.20 -25.10
C GLU A 200 -6.34 20.71 -26.53
N LEU A 201 -6.56 19.86 -27.55
CA LEU A 201 -6.57 20.29 -28.95
C LEU A 201 -7.65 21.34 -29.19
N LYS A 202 -8.87 21.12 -28.68
CA LYS A 202 -9.97 22.07 -28.82
C LYS A 202 -9.66 23.42 -28.15
N ASP A 203 -9.04 23.40 -26.97
CA ASP A 203 -8.58 24.62 -26.28
C ASP A 203 -7.50 25.38 -27.08
N LEU A 204 -6.66 24.64 -27.82
CA LEU A 204 -5.62 25.22 -28.68
C LEU A 204 -6.14 25.73 -30.02
N GLU A 205 -7.19 25.13 -30.60
CA GLU A 205 -7.82 25.58 -31.85
C GLU A 205 -8.38 27.00 -31.75
N GLU A 206 -8.84 27.40 -30.56
CA GLU A 206 -9.43 28.72 -30.33
C GLU A 206 -8.37 29.84 -30.15
N ARG A 207 -7.08 29.50 -30.22
CA ARG A 207 -5.97 30.40 -29.86
C ARG A 207 -5.13 30.84 -31.06
N SER A 208 -4.51 32.01 -30.90
CA SER A 208 -3.50 32.49 -31.84
C SER A 208 -2.16 31.83 -31.55
N LEU A 209 -1.77 30.86 -32.38
CA LEU A 209 -0.48 30.16 -32.30
C LEU A 209 0.59 30.86 -33.13
N THR A 210 1.86 30.81 -32.70
CA THR A 210 3.00 31.17 -33.54
C THR A 210 3.20 30.15 -34.67
N GLU A 211 4.01 30.47 -35.67
CA GLU A 211 4.29 29.55 -36.80
C GLU A 211 4.89 28.21 -36.32
N GLN A 212 5.80 28.26 -35.35
CA GLN A 212 6.40 27.06 -34.74
C GLN A 212 5.39 26.28 -33.89
N GLN A 213 4.52 26.99 -33.15
CA GLN A 213 3.42 26.35 -32.40
C GLN A 213 2.38 25.74 -33.35
N SER A 214 2.11 26.36 -34.50
CA SER A 214 1.19 25.79 -35.49
C SER A 214 1.71 24.45 -36.03
N GLN A 215 3.03 24.27 -36.20
CA GLN A 215 3.61 23.01 -36.65
C GLN A 215 3.39 21.89 -35.63
N PHE A 216 3.74 22.11 -34.36
CA PHE A 216 3.52 21.12 -33.30
C PHE A 216 2.04 20.82 -33.07
N PHE A 217 1.16 21.81 -33.26
CA PHE A 217 -0.28 21.62 -33.18
C PHE A 217 -0.80 20.69 -34.29
N GLU A 218 -0.35 20.88 -35.54
CA GLU A 218 -0.70 19.97 -36.64
C GLU A 218 -0.10 18.57 -36.44
N GLU A 219 1.13 18.45 -35.94
CA GLU A 219 1.72 17.16 -35.58
C GLU A 219 0.91 16.44 -34.50
N ALA A 220 0.48 17.17 -33.45
CA ALA A 220 -0.38 16.61 -32.41
C ALA A 220 -1.72 16.12 -32.97
N ARG A 221 -2.32 16.89 -33.88
CA ARG A 221 -3.58 16.54 -34.54
C ARG A 221 -3.44 15.30 -35.41
N LEU A 222 -2.34 15.17 -36.15
CA LEU A 222 -2.05 13.97 -36.94
C LEU A 222 -1.90 12.74 -36.05
N ALA A 223 -1.10 12.83 -34.98
CA ALA A 223 -0.93 11.74 -34.02
C ALA A 223 -2.27 11.32 -33.39
N TYR A 224 -3.14 12.28 -33.04
CA TYR A 224 -4.48 11.99 -32.54
C TYR A 224 -5.36 11.23 -33.55
N LEU A 225 -5.30 11.60 -34.84
CA LEU A 225 -6.04 10.92 -35.91
C LEU A 225 -5.50 9.51 -36.20
N GLU A 226 -4.21 9.29 -35.99
CA GLU A 226 -3.56 7.98 -36.08
C GLU A 226 -3.87 7.08 -34.86
N GLY A 227 -4.46 7.65 -33.81
CA GLY A 227 -4.77 6.95 -32.57
C GLY A 227 -3.62 6.92 -31.56
N ASP A 228 -2.50 7.60 -31.85
CA ASP A 228 -1.37 7.74 -30.91
C ASP A 228 -1.61 8.94 -29.97
N TYR A 229 -2.48 8.72 -28.99
CA TYR A 229 -2.87 9.75 -28.02
C TYR A 229 -1.72 10.17 -27.11
N LEU A 230 -0.76 9.28 -26.85
CA LEU A 230 0.39 9.61 -26.02
C LEU A 230 1.33 10.57 -26.76
N GLU A 231 1.64 10.26 -28.03
CA GLU A 231 2.45 11.14 -28.87
C GLU A 231 1.74 12.49 -29.08
N ALA A 232 0.43 12.48 -29.34
CA ALA A 232 -0.36 13.70 -29.45
C ALA A 232 -0.25 14.57 -28.19
N LEU A 233 -0.35 13.97 -26.99
CA LEU A 233 -0.17 14.68 -25.73
C LEU A 233 1.24 15.25 -25.59
N VAL A 234 2.28 14.50 -25.96
CA VAL A 234 3.68 14.98 -25.92
C VAL A 234 3.87 16.20 -26.83
N LYS A 235 3.33 16.16 -28.06
CA LYS A 235 3.39 17.28 -29.00
C LYS A 235 2.67 18.52 -28.46
N ILE A 236 1.51 18.33 -27.84
CA ILE A 236 0.78 19.40 -27.15
C ILE A 236 1.62 20.02 -26.03
N LEU A 237 2.34 19.21 -25.26
CA LEU A 237 3.18 19.72 -24.17
C LEU A 237 4.41 20.48 -24.68
N LEU A 238 4.93 20.13 -25.86
CA LEU A 238 6.00 20.89 -26.50
C LEU A 238 5.55 22.30 -26.91
N LEU A 239 4.27 22.48 -27.27
CA LEU A 239 3.69 23.81 -27.54
C LEU A 239 3.78 24.75 -26.35
N SER A 240 3.56 24.23 -25.14
CA SER A 240 3.46 25.03 -23.93
C SER A 240 4.81 25.42 -23.34
N ASN A 241 5.89 24.75 -23.75
CA ASN A 241 7.25 24.98 -23.25
C ASN A 241 8.06 25.96 -24.13
N GLN A 242 7.43 26.54 -25.17
CA GLN A 242 8.01 27.53 -26.07
C GLN A 242 7.30 28.88 -25.96
#